data_AF-A0A6N8G1U9-F1
#
_entry.id   AF-A0A6N8G1U9-F1
#
_cell.length_a   1.000
_cell.length_b   1.000
_cell.length_c   1.000
_cell.angle_alpha   90.00
_cell.angle_beta   90.00
_cell.angle_gamma   90.00
#
_symmetry.space_group_name_H-M   'P 1'
#
loop_
_entity.id
_entity.type
_entity.pdbx_description
1 polymer ?
#
loop_
_entity_poly.entity_id
_entity_poly.type
_entity_poly.pdbx_seq_one_letter_code
_entity_poly.pdbx_strand_id
1 'polypeptide(L)'
;MTLCFKANGKPDLATIPDWLSVEFSFAAKEPRFYSVCVLPEIADVALVLGTLEHDGTPAGWIAHLQDLGFEDVVQVSCNEFFGVRGDRDR
;
A
#
# COMPACT_ATOMS: atom_id res chain seq x y z
N MET A 1 10.56 -6.54 6.52
CA MET A 1 9.60 -5.83 7.39
C MET A 1 8.47 -5.36 6.50
N THR A 2 7.24 -5.76 6.75
CA THR A 2 6.09 -5.39 5.90
C THR A 2 5.78 -3.91 6.05
N LEU A 3 5.57 -3.23 4.92
CA LEU A 3 5.22 -1.80 4.89
C LEU A 3 3.77 -1.64 4.45
N CYS A 4 3.02 -0.85 5.21
CA CYS A 4 1.62 -0.58 4.96
C CYS A 4 1.40 0.93 4.77
N PHE A 5 0.52 1.26 3.83
CA PHE A 5 0.21 2.63 3.44
C PHE A 5 -1.30 2.80 3.32
N LYS A 6 -1.76 4.02 3.57
CA LYS A 6 -3.08 4.47 3.15
C LYS A 6 -2.92 5.54 2.08
N ALA A 7 -3.79 5.52 1.09
CA ALA A 7 -3.73 6.46 -0.02
C ALA A 7 -5.10 6.83 -0.59
N ASN A 8 -5.09 7.88 -1.40
CA ASN A 8 -6.17 8.36 -2.25
C ASN A 8 -5.78 8.18 -3.73
N GLY A 9 -6.45 8.89 -4.64
CA GLY A 9 -6.12 8.95 -6.06
C GLY A 9 -6.97 8.07 -6.96
N LYS A 10 -6.51 7.90 -8.20
CA LYS A 10 -7.15 7.06 -9.22
C LYS A 10 -6.08 6.20 -9.89
N PRO A 11 -5.40 5.33 -9.14
CA PRO A 11 -4.41 4.43 -9.72
C PRO A 11 -5.08 3.55 -10.78
N ASP A 12 -4.34 3.22 -11.82
CA ASP A 12 -4.78 2.18 -12.75
C ASP A 12 -4.57 0.83 -12.09
N LEU A 13 -5.64 0.26 -11.52
CA LEU A 13 -5.56 -1.02 -10.81
C LEU A 13 -5.11 -2.18 -11.69
N ALA A 14 -5.24 -2.08 -13.02
CA ALA A 14 -4.77 -3.10 -13.95
C ALA A 14 -3.25 -3.10 -14.14
N THR A 15 -2.57 -2.03 -13.73
CA THR A 15 -1.11 -1.89 -13.82
C THR A 15 -0.42 -2.08 -12.48
N ILE A 16 -1.18 -2.27 -11.40
CA ILE A 16 -0.63 -2.54 -10.08
C ILE A 16 0.03 -3.91 -10.09
N PRO A 17 1.33 -3.98 -9.71
CA PRO A 17 2.05 -5.23 -9.70
C PRO A 17 1.66 -6.11 -8.51
N ASP A 18 1.78 -7.44 -8.70
CA ASP A 18 1.35 -8.45 -7.73
C ASP A 18 2.05 -8.39 -6.37
N TRP A 19 3.21 -7.71 -6.28
CA TRP A 19 3.89 -7.48 -5.00
C TRP A 19 3.24 -6.38 -4.15
N LEU A 20 2.24 -5.66 -4.68
CA LEU A 20 1.35 -4.78 -3.93
C LEU A 20 -0.01 -5.45 -3.71
N SER A 21 -0.34 -5.68 -2.45
CA SER A 21 -1.72 -5.96 -2.06
C SER A 21 -2.46 -4.64 -1.89
N VAL A 22 -3.44 -4.36 -2.75
CA VAL A 22 -4.27 -3.14 -2.70
C VAL A 22 -5.72 -3.51 -2.41
N GLU A 23 -6.27 -2.93 -1.36
CA GLU A 23 -7.68 -3.05 -0.98
C GLU A 23 -8.37 -1.69 -1.03
N PHE A 24 -9.59 -1.66 -1.58
CA PHE A 24 -10.42 -0.46 -1.65
C PHE A 24 -11.46 -0.44 -0.52
N SER A 25 -11.61 0.69 0.16
CA SER A 25 -12.59 0.93 1.23
C SER A 25 -13.44 2.17 0.93
N PHE A 26 -14.77 2.00 0.91
CA PHE A 26 -15.76 3.08 0.80
C PHE A 26 -16.30 3.54 2.18
N ALA A 27 -15.66 3.15 3.28
CA ALA A 27 -16.18 3.46 4.61
C ALA A 27 -16.25 4.99 4.82
N ALA A 28 -17.45 5.50 5.13
CA ALA A 28 -17.74 6.95 5.20
C ALA A 28 -16.88 7.75 6.20
N LYS A 29 -16.14 7.07 7.08
CA LYS A 29 -15.27 7.67 8.09
C LYS A 29 -13.77 7.55 7.76
N GLU A 30 -13.40 6.86 6.68
CA GLU A 30 -12.00 6.71 6.31
C GLU A 30 -11.57 7.89 5.41
N PRO A 31 -10.58 8.69 5.84
CA PRO A 31 -10.09 9.83 5.05
C PRO A 31 -9.28 9.39 3.82
N ARG A 32 -8.92 8.10 3.73
CA ARG A 32 -8.19 7.48 2.64
C ARG A 32 -8.85 6.18 2.23
N PHE A 33 -9.07 5.99 0.94
CA PHE A 33 -9.86 4.88 0.41
C PHE A 33 -9.05 3.67 -0.05
N TYR A 34 -7.74 3.82 -0.28
CA TYR A 34 -6.86 2.69 -0.56
C TYR A 34 -6.05 2.29 0.66
N SER A 35 -6.02 0.99 0.88
CA SER A 35 -5.14 0.31 1.81
C SER A 35 -4.13 -0.49 0.99
N VAL A 36 -2.85 -0.12 1.06
CA VAL A 36 -1.76 -0.72 0.28
C VAL A 36 -0.77 -1.41 1.21
N CYS A 37 -0.43 -2.66 0.92
CA CYS A 37 0.56 -3.45 1.66
C CYS A 37 1.62 -4.00 0.70
N VAL A 38 2.89 -3.75 0.99
CA VAL A 38 4.01 -4.34 0.25
C VAL A 38 4.19 -5.77 0.73
N LEU A 39 4.19 -6.74 -0.19
CA LEU A 39 4.44 -8.16 0.08
C LEU A 39 5.95 -8.43 -0.01
N PRO A 40 6.67 -8.56 1.13
CA PRO A 40 8.13 -8.66 1.11
C PRO A 40 8.63 -9.87 0.31
N GLU A 41 7.89 -10.98 0.34
CA GLU A 41 8.26 -12.22 -0.35
C GLU A 41 8.35 -12.06 -1.87
N ILE A 42 7.65 -11.07 -2.44
CA ILE A 42 7.65 -10.78 -3.87
C ILE A 42 8.48 -9.53 -4.16
N ALA A 43 8.35 -8.48 -3.34
CA ALA A 43 9.09 -7.23 -3.50
C ALA A 43 10.60 -7.43 -3.36
N ASP A 44 11.07 -8.21 -2.38
CA ASP A 44 12.49 -8.49 -2.18
C ASP A 44 13.07 -9.27 -3.37
N VAL A 45 12.29 -10.18 -3.96
CA VAL A 45 12.68 -10.91 -5.17
C VAL A 45 12.76 -9.96 -6.36
N ALA A 46 11.77 -9.07 -6.54
CA ALA A 46 11.76 -8.09 -7.62
C ALA A 46 12.94 -7.10 -7.54
N LEU A 47 13.35 -6.72 -6.32
CA LEU A 47 14.56 -5.93 -6.06
C LEU A 47 15.82 -6.69 -6.47
N VAL A 48 15.99 -7.94 -6.02
CA VAL A 48 17.15 -8.78 -6.35
C VAL A 48 17.26 -9.02 -7.85
N LEU A 49 16.13 -9.18 -8.54
CA LEU A 49 16.08 -9.35 -9.99
C LEU A 49 16.26 -8.03 -10.78
N GLY A 50 16.32 -6.89 -10.10
CA GLY A 50 16.47 -5.57 -10.73
C GLY A 50 15.23 -5.12 -11.50
N THR A 51 14.08 -5.75 -11.26
CA THR A 51 12.80 -5.38 -11.90
C THR A 51 12.02 -4.32 -11.11
N LEU A 52 12.47 -4.04 -9.89
CA LEU A 52 11.97 -2.96 -9.06
C LEU A 52 13.16 -2.08 -8.65
N GLU A 53 13.19 -0.85 -9.14
CA GLU A 53 14.23 0.12 -8.78
C GLU A 53 13.68 1.06 -7.70
N HIS A 54 13.98 0.75 -6.43
CA HIS A 54 13.70 1.64 -5.31
C HIS A 54 14.74 1.47 -4.20
N ASP A 55 14.84 2.44 -3.29
CA ASP A 55 15.92 2.54 -2.29
C ASP A 55 15.67 1.79 -0.97
N GLY A 56 14.62 0.98 -0.87
CA GLY A 56 14.25 0.29 0.38
C GLY A 56 13.52 1.16 1.40
N THR A 57 13.53 2.49 1.25
CA THR A 57 13.07 3.41 2.29
C THR A 57 11.57 3.68 2.21
N PRO A 58 10.91 4.05 3.32
CA PRO A 58 9.51 4.47 3.27
C PRO A 58 9.26 5.65 2.33
N ALA A 59 10.22 6.57 2.21
CA ALA A 59 10.11 7.72 1.31
C ALA A 59 10.16 7.28 -0.16
N GLY A 60 11.07 6.36 -0.51
CA GLY A 60 11.14 5.77 -1.85
C GLY A 60 9.86 5.02 -2.21
N TRP A 61 9.27 4.28 -1.27
CA TRP A 61 7.98 3.62 -1.48
C TRP A 61 6.82 4.60 -1.69
N ILE A 62 6.79 5.71 -0.93
CA ILE A 62 5.78 6.75 -1.10
C ILE A 62 5.86 7.34 -2.51
N ALA A 63 7.06 7.69 -2.97
CA ALA A 63 7.27 8.23 -4.31
C ALA A 63 6.84 7.23 -5.40
N HIS A 64 7.24 5.97 -5.25
CA HIS A 64 6.86 4.92 -6.20
C HIS A 64 5.33 4.70 -6.27
N LEU A 65 4.64 4.73 -5.12
CA LEU A 65 3.17 4.65 -5.11
C LEU A 65 2.53 5.89 -5.76
N GLN A 66 3.12 7.07 -5.59
CA GLN A 66 2.63 8.28 -6.26
C GLN A 66 2.78 8.19 -7.79
N ASP A 67 3.86 7.61 -8.30
CA ASP A 67 4.05 7.36 -9.73
C ASP A 67 3.02 6.38 -10.31
N LEU A 68 2.50 5.46 -9.50
CA LEU A 68 1.40 4.55 -9.85
C LEU A 68 0.01 5.23 -9.81
N GLY A 69 -0.06 6.53 -9.49
CA GLY A 69 -1.30 7.30 -9.46
C GLY A 69 -2.04 7.31 -8.12
N PHE A 70 -1.39 6.84 -7.05
CA PHE A 70 -1.87 7.07 -5.69
C PHE A 70 -1.58 8.50 -5.24
N GLU A 71 -2.49 9.06 -4.46
CA GLU A 71 -2.37 10.42 -3.91
C GLU A 71 -2.38 10.37 -2.37
N ASP A 72 -1.90 11.43 -1.72
CA ASP A 72 -1.89 11.54 -0.25
C ASP A 72 -1.33 10.31 0.50
N VAL A 73 -0.35 9.63 -0.09
CA VAL A 73 0.21 8.38 0.44
C VAL A 73 0.84 8.63 1.81
N VAL A 74 0.36 7.89 2.82
CA VAL A 74 0.88 7.95 4.20
C VAL A 74 1.22 6.55 4.66
N GLN A 75 2.44 6.38 5.15
CA GLN A 75 2.86 5.16 5.84
C GLN A 75 2.12 5.03 7.17
N VAL A 76 1.57 3.86 7.43
CA VAL A 76 0.86 3.51 8.66
C VAL A 76 1.42 2.21 9.24
N SER A 77 1.05 1.91 10.49
CA SER A 77 1.36 0.60 11.06
C SER A 77 0.52 -0.49 10.39
N CYS A 78 1.11 -1.63 10.07
CA CYS A 78 0.36 -2.79 9.57
C CYS A 78 -0.64 -3.34 10.61
N ASN A 79 -0.47 -3.04 11.91
CA ASN A 79 -1.49 -3.37 12.91
C ASN A 79 -2.74 -2.48 12.80
N GLU A 80 -2.61 -1.24 12.33
CA GLU A 80 -3.75 -0.37 12.02
C GLU A 80 -4.44 -0.78 10.71
N PHE A 81 -3.77 -1.62 9.91
CA PHE A 81 -4.22 -2.17 8.64
C PHE A 81 -4.99 -3.48 8.82
N PHE A 82 -4.41 -4.45 9.51
CA PHE A 82 -4.99 -5.78 9.77
C PHE A 82 -5.68 -5.90 11.14
N GLY A 83 -5.62 -4.83 11.94
CA GLY A 83 -6.24 -4.80 13.26
C GLY A 83 -7.73 -5.11 13.15
N VAL A 84 -8.20 -5.98 14.05
CA VAL A 84 -9.60 -6.39 14.11
C VAL A 84 -10.47 -5.14 14.08
N ARG A 85 -11.23 -4.94 12.98
CA ARG A 85 -12.29 -3.93 12.93
C ARG A 85 -13.25 -4.25 14.08
N GLY A 86 -13.08 -3.57 15.22
CA GLY A 86 -13.82 -3.78 16.45
C GLY A 86 -15.29 -3.36 16.40
N ASP A 87 -15.92 -3.41 15.23
CA ASP A 87 -17.31 -3.03 14.99
C ASP A 87 -18.08 -4.19 14.30
N ARG A 88 -17.86 -5.44 14.76
CA ARG A 88 -18.74 -6.57 14.44
C ARG A 88 -19.68 -6.98 15.57
N ASP A 89 -19.77 -6.19 16.65
CA ASP A 89 -20.71 -6.39 17.74
C ASP A 89 -21.41 -5.08 18.14
N ARG A 90 -22.34 -4.58 17.33
CA ARG A 90 -23.41 -3.71 17.83
C ARG A 90 -24.70 -3.82 17.04
#